data_AF-A0A840FVV4-F1
#
_entry.id   AF-A0A840FVV4-F1
#
_cell.length_a   1.000
_cell.length_b   1.000
_cell.length_c   1.000
_cell.angle_alpha   90.00
_cell.angle_beta   90.00
_cell.angle_gamma   90.00
#
_symmetry.space_group_name_H-M   'P 1'
#
loop_
_entity.id
_entity.type
_entity.pdbx_description
1 polymer ?
#
loop_
_entity_poly.entity_id
_entity_poly.type
_entity_poly.pdbx_seq_one_letter_code
_entity_poly.pdbx_strand_id
1 'polypeptide(L)'
;MNKTAVGARLLLAGQSPTPASFSNFTCHASTPQQSMEQIYSPQRGNALYANLVNAPPTSLFHETHRPFIEHPADLLYQELDDVANLFVQVADAVATGPADGFEAPALAETEQLIRTVNELYEQLHVIIKCFSAPDADSEKVTLHDFLKTRSPHVHQAFLSSTKAHHEQVRIPANALKHRAARLAPISIANHNGVLVTGFYVRTMTGPEDQRGPDPQVHARYRGTVHTAFSYNHFLLRIAGMLYLFLDKLDRALFKQRSPVRVPLPPLERVLRKASEIRAEFFPDEYDQATARISATEGRISIRYPQLPRIRPGEVPDHIMSVNAQIGNVGRPVSQVHALLPYLQLTRRGEVLPGLLPVPRRRPRP
;
A
#
# COMPACT_ATOMS: atom_id res chain seq x y z
N MET A 1 57.27 -45.72 -36.03
CA MET A 1 58.47 -45.82 -35.18
C MET A 1 58.65 -44.52 -34.42
N ASN A 2 58.75 -44.61 -33.09
CA ASN A 2 59.35 -43.67 -32.10
C ASN A 2 59.09 -42.15 -32.22
N LYS A 3 58.33 -41.51 -31.31
CA LYS A 3 58.61 -41.12 -29.90
C LYS A 3 59.28 -39.72 -29.77
N THR A 4 58.66 -38.89 -28.91
CA THR A 4 59.20 -37.78 -28.06
C THR A 4 59.69 -36.51 -28.78
N ALA A 5 59.55 -35.27 -28.27
CA ALA A 5 59.27 -34.72 -26.93
C ALA A 5 58.62 -33.31 -27.07
N VAL A 6 57.63 -32.94 -26.24
CA VAL A 6 57.72 -32.06 -25.04
C VAL A 6 58.02 -30.56 -25.32
N GLY A 7 57.06 -29.71 -24.92
CA GLY A 7 57.37 -28.52 -24.11
C GLY A 7 56.94 -27.17 -24.66
N ALA A 8 55.73 -26.70 -24.30
CA ALA A 8 55.48 -25.28 -24.09
C ALA A 8 54.29 -25.08 -23.15
N ARG A 9 54.59 -24.72 -21.89
CA ARG A 9 53.67 -24.18 -20.89
C ARG A 9 53.20 -22.80 -21.35
N LEU A 10 51.89 -22.58 -21.45
CA LEU A 10 51.31 -21.24 -21.40
C LEU A 10 50.42 -21.13 -20.15
N LEU A 11 50.84 -20.26 -19.23
CA LEU A 11 50.10 -19.85 -18.05
C LEU A 11 48.91 -18.99 -18.49
N LEU A 12 47.69 -19.50 -18.34
CA LEU A 12 46.48 -18.69 -18.38
C LEU A 12 46.18 -18.20 -16.97
N ALA A 13 46.39 -16.90 -16.76
CA ALA A 13 45.96 -16.19 -15.58
C ALA A 13 44.42 -16.17 -15.51
N GLY A 14 43.87 -16.80 -14.47
CA GLY A 14 42.47 -16.71 -14.12
C GLY A 14 42.15 -15.30 -13.61
N GLN A 15 41.30 -14.60 -14.36
CA GLN A 15 40.53 -13.48 -13.83
C GLN A 15 39.20 -14.04 -13.31
N SER A 16 39.04 -14.01 -11.99
CA SER A 16 37.79 -14.23 -11.30
C SER A 16 36.82 -13.07 -11.57
N PRO A 17 35.51 -13.33 -11.73
CA PRO A 17 34.52 -12.26 -11.84
C PRO A 17 34.30 -11.62 -10.46
N THR A 18 34.44 -10.30 -10.42
CA THR A 18 34.08 -9.45 -9.29
C THR A 18 32.56 -9.50 -9.04
N PRO A 19 32.10 -9.65 -7.78
CA PRO A 19 30.68 -9.56 -7.47
C PRO A 19 30.22 -8.10 -7.54
N ALA A 20 29.08 -7.89 -8.21
CA ALA A 20 28.40 -6.61 -8.30
C ALA A 20 28.17 -6.01 -6.91
N SER A 21 28.67 -4.80 -6.72
CA SER A 21 28.46 -3.99 -5.52
C SER A 21 26.96 -3.70 -5.34
N PHE A 22 26.40 -4.22 -4.27
CA PHE A 22 25.09 -3.81 -3.76
C PHE A 22 25.14 -2.32 -3.40
N SER A 23 24.37 -1.51 -4.11
CA SER A 23 24.12 -0.12 -3.76
C SER A 23 23.24 -0.08 -2.50
N ASN A 24 23.81 0.49 -1.45
CA ASN A 24 23.14 0.80 -0.19
C ASN A 24 21.93 1.70 -0.44
N PHE A 25 20.72 1.19 -0.20
CA PHE A 25 19.53 2.01 -0.02
C PHE A 25 19.69 2.78 1.29
N THR A 26 20.12 4.03 1.16
CA THR A 26 20.09 5.00 2.26
C THR A 26 18.63 5.35 2.52
N CYS A 27 18.18 5.12 3.75
CA CYS A 27 16.90 5.61 4.24
C CYS A 27 16.91 7.13 4.17
N HIS A 28 16.29 7.70 3.14
CA HIS A 28 16.01 9.13 3.12
C HIS A 28 15.02 9.43 4.25
N ALA A 29 15.48 10.22 5.23
CA ALA A 29 14.59 10.90 6.15
C ALA A 29 13.60 11.73 5.33
N SER A 30 12.35 11.29 5.31
CA SER A 30 11.24 11.98 4.67
C SER A 30 11.03 13.31 5.37
N THR A 31 11.12 14.39 4.60
CA THR A 31 10.67 15.73 5.01
C THR A 31 9.26 15.61 5.60
N PRO A 32 8.95 16.22 6.76
CA PRO A 32 7.62 16.11 7.36
C PRO A 32 6.59 16.69 6.40
N GLN A 33 5.87 15.80 5.69
CA GLN A 33 4.68 16.19 4.94
C GLN A 33 3.67 16.72 5.95
N GLN A 34 3.33 18.00 5.82
CA GLN A 34 2.32 18.62 6.67
C GLN A 34 1.01 17.85 6.53
N SER A 35 0.51 17.30 7.64
CA SER A 35 -0.80 16.67 7.69
C SER A 35 -1.85 17.73 7.35
N MET A 36 -2.57 17.54 6.25
CA MET A 36 -3.62 18.46 5.84
C MET A 36 -4.94 17.97 6.42
N GLU A 37 -5.53 18.72 7.34
CA GLU A 37 -6.91 18.49 7.74
C GLU A 37 -7.84 18.99 6.65
N GLN A 38 -8.66 18.09 6.12
CA GLN A 38 -9.70 18.45 5.16
C GLN A 38 -11.06 17.97 5.65
N ILE A 39 -12.04 18.85 5.51
CA ILE A 39 -13.43 18.58 5.85
C ILE A 39 -14.16 18.22 4.56
N TYR A 40 -14.59 16.96 4.47
CA TYR A 40 -15.53 16.49 3.47
C TYR A 40 -16.96 16.65 4.02
N SER A 41 -17.85 17.24 3.22
CA SER A 41 -19.27 17.27 3.56
C SER A 41 -20.03 16.61 2.42
N PRO A 42 -20.77 15.51 2.68
CA PRO A 42 -21.59 14.83 1.68
C PRO A 42 -22.50 15.78 0.89
N GLN A 43 -23.15 16.69 1.60
CA GLN A 43 -24.02 17.73 1.02
C GLN A 43 -23.28 18.68 0.09
N ARG A 44 -21.97 18.90 0.36
CA ARG A 44 -21.12 19.71 -0.49
C ARG A 44 -20.47 18.88 -1.59
N GLY A 45 -20.29 17.58 -1.45
CA GLY A 45 -19.75 16.69 -2.49
C GLY A 45 -18.22 16.69 -2.68
N ASN A 46 -17.77 16.03 -3.75
CA ASN A 46 -16.38 15.93 -4.19
C ASN A 46 -16.07 16.93 -5.34
N ALA A 47 -14.94 17.64 -5.25
CA ALA A 47 -14.56 18.68 -6.22
C ALA A 47 -14.09 18.10 -7.56
N LEU A 48 -13.28 17.03 -7.53
CA LEU A 48 -12.83 16.34 -8.74
C LEU A 48 -14.04 15.87 -9.55
N TYR A 49 -14.94 15.13 -8.92
CA TYR A 49 -16.11 14.58 -9.61
C TYR A 49 -16.99 15.68 -10.20
N ALA A 50 -17.20 16.78 -9.46
CA ALA A 50 -17.92 17.94 -9.98
C ALA A 50 -17.22 18.57 -11.19
N ASN A 51 -15.90 18.71 -11.16
CA ASN A 51 -15.12 19.23 -12.28
C ASN A 51 -15.17 18.30 -13.50
N LEU A 52 -15.14 16.98 -13.30
CA LEU A 52 -15.23 15.99 -14.38
C LEU A 52 -16.63 16.00 -15.03
N VAL A 53 -17.71 16.06 -14.24
CA VAL A 53 -19.08 16.11 -14.75
C VAL A 53 -19.33 17.41 -15.54
N ASN A 54 -18.75 18.52 -15.11
CA ASN A 54 -18.94 19.83 -15.74
C ASN A 54 -17.84 20.20 -16.75
N ALA A 55 -16.93 19.28 -17.07
CA ALA A 55 -15.86 19.55 -18.03
C ALA A 55 -16.46 19.85 -19.40
N PRO A 56 -16.09 20.96 -20.06
CA PRO A 56 -16.67 21.31 -21.35
C PRO A 56 -16.31 20.25 -22.39
N PRO A 57 -17.24 19.82 -23.27
CA PRO A 57 -16.99 18.77 -24.26
C PRO A 57 -15.77 19.06 -25.16
N THR A 58 -15.49 20.34 -25.42
CA THR A 58 -14.34 20.79 -26.23
C THR A 58 -12.98 20.56 -25.55
N SER A 59 -12.95 20.30 -24.23
CA SER A 59 -11.74 19.98 -23.48
C SER A 59 -11.53 18.47 -23.29
N LEU A 60 -12.51 17.65 -23.69
CA LEU A 60 -12.52 16.22 -23.52
C LEU A 60 -12.28 15.51 -24.86
N PHE A 61 -11.43 14.49 -24.81
CA PHE A 61 -11.00 13.70 -25.95
C PHE A 61 -11.32 12.21 -25.78
N HIS A 62 -12.07 11.82 -24.74
CA HIS A 62 -12.33 10.41 -24.42
C HIS A 62 -12.94 9.63 -25.59
N GLU A 63 -13.86 10.24 -26.36
CA GLU A 63 -14.49 9.63 -27.55
C GLU A 63 -13.56 9.54 -28.77
N THR A 64 -12.51 10.38 -28.79
CA THR A 64 -11.54 10.44 -29.91
C THR A 64 -10.43 9.42 -29.77
N HIS A 65 -10.19 8.89 -28.55
CA HIS A 65 -9.22 7.83 -28.31
C HIS A 65 -9.68 6.49 -28.89
N ARG A 66 -8.71 5.62 -29.20
CA ARG A 66 -8.94 4.23 -29.62
C ARG A 66 -8.08 3.29 -28.75
N PRO A 67 -8.66 2.25 -28.13
CA PRO A 67 -10.11 2.03 -27.98
C PRO A 67 -10.81 3.22 -27.32
N PHE A 68 -12.11 3.35 -27.57
CA PHE A 68 -12.95 4.39 -26.96
C PHE A 68 -12.78 4.38 -25.45
N ILE A 69 -12.61 5.56 -24.86
CA ILE A 69 -12.55 5.72 -23.41
C ILE A 69 -13.90 6.28 -22.94
N GLU A 70 -14.44 5.69 -21.88
CA GLU A 70 -15.62 6.18 -21.22
C GLU A 70 -15.43 7.62 -20.71
N HIS A 71 -16.54 8.34 -20.52
CA HIS A 71 -16.48 9.67 -19.94
C HIS A 71 -15.78 9.63 -18.58
N PRO A 72 -14.83 10.55 -18.28
CA PRO A 72 -13.95 10.41 -17.13
C PRO A 72 -14.68 10.47 -15.78
N ALA A 73 -15.85 11.11 -15.71
CA ALA A 73 -16.68 11.08 -14.50
C ALA A 73 -17.28 9.70 -14.24
N ASP A 74 -17.73 9.01 -15.29
CA ASP A 74 -18.37 7.69 -15.17
C ASP A 74 -17.32 6.64 -14.84
N LEU A 75 -16.17 6.69 -15.52
CA LEU A 75 -15.00 5.86 -15.19
C LEU A 75 -14.60 6.02 -13.72
N LEU A 76 -14.51 7.27 -13.22
CA LEU A 76 -14.18 7.51 -11.82
C LEU A 76 -15.23 6.92 -10.87
N TYR A 77 -16.51 7.09 -11.20
CA TYR A 77 -17.60 6.63 -10.36
C TYR A 77 -17.59 5.10 -10.24
N GLN A 78 -17.48 4.40 -11.38
CA GLN A 78 -17.48 2.94 -11.43
C GLN A 78 -16.32 2.34 -10.64
N GLU A 79 -15.09 2.81 -10.90
CA GLU A 79 -13.90 2.31 -10.22
C GLU A 79 -13.95 2.55 -8.70
N LEU A 80 -14.47 3.71 -8.28
CA LEU A 80 -14.67 3.98 -6.85
C LEU A 80 -15.79 3.14 -6.24
N ASP A 81 -16.85 2.81 -6.97
CA ASP A 81 -17.92 1.95 -6.45
C ASP A 81 -17.42 0.52 -6.24
N ASP A 82 -16.62 -0.01 -7.16
CA ASP A 82 -15.96 -1.32 -7.01
C ASP A 82 -15.04 -1.35 -5.78
N VAL A 83 -14.22 -0.31 -5.59
CA VAL A 83 -13.40 -0.16 -4.38
C VAL A 83 -14.30 -0.06 -3.14
N ALA A 84 -15.38 0.73 -3.18
CA ALA A 84 -16.27 0.92 -2.03
C ALA A 84 -16.98 -0.36 -1.62
N ASN A 85 -17.44 -1.16 -2.58
CA ASN A 85 -18.08 -2.45 -2.37
C ASN A 85 -17.14 -3.41 -1.65
N LEU A 86 -15.91 -3.58 -2.17
CA LEU A 86 -14.90 -4.45 -1.56
C LEU A 86 -14.40 -3.94 -0.20
N PHE A 87 -14.23 -2.63 -0.07
CA PHE A 87 -13.82 -2.00 1.19
C PHE A 87 -14.82 -2.29 2.31
N VAL A 88 -16.11 -2.10 2.03
CA VAL A 88 -17.19 -2.36 2.98
C VAL A 88 -17.24 -3.85 3.34
N GLN A 89 -17.15 -4.75 2.36
CA GLN A 89 -17.12 -6.20 2.60
C GLN A 89 -15.97 -6.61 3.52
N VAL A 90 -14.74 -6.14 3.26
CA VAL A 90 -13.59 -6.42 4.11
C VAL A 90 -13.77 -5.84 5.51
N ALA A 91 -14.24 -4.59 5.61
CA ALA A 91 -14.46 -3.95 6.90
C ALA A 91 -15.53 -4.67 7.74
N ASP A 92 -16.63 -5.10 7.12
CA ASP A 92 -17.70 -5.86 7.78
C ASP A 92 -17.19 -7.23 8.23
N ALA A 93 -16.51 -7.96 7.35
CA ALA A 93 -15.93 -9.27 7.67
C ALA A 93 -14.92 -9.20 8.84
N VAL A 94 -14.14 -8.12 8.92
CA VAL A 94 -13.21 -7.87 10.03
C VAL A 94 -13.97 -7.53 11.33
N ALA A 95 -15.06 -6.77 11.24
CA ALA A 95 -15.86 -6.37 12.40
C ALA A 95 -16.72 -7.50 12.98
N THR A 96 -17.21 -8.42 12.14
CA THR A 96 -18.07 -9.54 12.54
C THR A 96 -17.34 -10.88 12.66
N GLY A 97 -16.04 -10.90 12.37
CA GLY A 97 -15.22 -12.12 12.41
C GLY A 97 -15.17 -12.77 13.80
N PRO A 98 -14.78 -14.06 13.88
CA PRO A 98 -14.78 -14.80 15.13
C PRO A 98 -13.80 -14.18 16.13
N ALA A 99 -14.20 -14.16 17.40
CA ALA A 99 -13.46 -13.49 18.48
C ALA A 99 -12.07 -14.10 18.76
N ASP A 100 -11.84 -15.34 18.34
CA ASP A 100 -10.56 -16.04 18.46
C ASP A 100 -9.61 -15.77 17.27
N GLY A 101 -10.08 -15.09 16.22
CA GLY A 101 -9.32 -14.74 15.02
C GLY A 101 -8.94 -15.93 14.15
N PHE A 102 -9.60 -17.10 14.30
CA PHE A 102 -9.18 -18.34 13.66
C PHE A 102 -9.74 -18.60 12.27
N GLU A 103 -10.83 -17.94 11.86
CA GLU A 103 -11.28 -17.91 10.46
C GLU A 103 -11.14 -16.48 9.95
N ALA A 104 -10.48 -16.29 8.81
CA ALA A 104 -10.29 -14.97 8.21
C ALA A 104 -11.31 -14.79 7.07
N PRO A 105 -12.52 -14.28 7.35
CA PRO A 105 -13.60 -14.16 6.37
C PRO A 105 -13.34 -13.15 5.23
N ALA A 106 -12.12 -12.63 5.09
CA ALA A 106 -11.83 -11.51 4.20
C ALA A 106 -10.62 -11.71 3.27
N LEU A 107 -9.92 -12.84 3.25
CA LEU A 107 -8.65 -12.93 2.49
C LEU A 107 -8.84 -12.77 0.97
N ALA A 108 -9.88 -13.37 0.40
CA ALA A 108 -10.16 -13.26 -1.04
C ALA A 108 -10.58 -11.83 -1.40
N GLU A 109 -11.47 -11.25 -0.60
CA GLU A 109 -11.97 -9.88 -0.72
C GLU A 109 -10.85 -8.87 -0.51
N THR A 110 -9.91 -9.14 0.41
CA THR A 110 -8.72 -8.31 0.65
C THR A 110 -7.76 -8.38 -0.53
N GLU A 111 -7.50 -9.57 -1.07
CA GLU A 111 -6.69 -9.71 -2.29
C GLU A 111 -7.32 -8.93 -3.45
N GLN A 112 -8.64 -9.03 -3.63
CA GLN A 112 -9.36 -8.30 -4.65
C GLN A 112 -9.31 -6.78 -4.40
N LEU A 113 -9.50 -6.33 -3.16
CA LEU A 113 -9.41 -4.92 -2.79
C LEU A 113 -8.03 -4.33 -3.11
N ILE A 114 -6.94 -5.05 -2.82
CA ILE A 114 -5.57 -4.64 -3.17
C ILE A 114 -5.45 -4.43 -4.68
N ARG A 115 -5.99 -5.36 -5.48
CA ARG A 115 -5.95 -5.29 -6.95
C ARG A 115 -6.79 -4.12 -7.47
N THR A 116 -8.03 -3.95 -6.99
CA THR A 116 -8.94 -2.90 -7.44
C THR A 116 -8.43 -1.51 -7.06
N VAL A 117 -7.84 -1.32 -5.87
CA VAL A 117 -7.21 -0.03 -5.52
C VAL A 117 -6.00 0.28 -6.41
N ASN A 118 -5.22 -0.73 -6.77
CA ASN A 118 -4.12 -0.55 -7.73
C ASN A 118 -4.66 -0.19 -9.14
N GLU A 119 -5.72 -0.85 -9.59
CA GLU A 119 -6.36 -0.58 -10.88
C GLU A 119 -6.94 0.84 -10.93
N LEU A 120 -7.70 1.25 -9.91
CA LEU A 120 -8.21 2.62 -9.79
C LEU A 120 -7.09 3.64 -10.00
N TYR A 121 -5.92 3.46 -9.39
CA TYR A 121 -4.78 4.37 -9.56
C TYR A 121 -4.28 4.47 -11.01
N GLU A 122 -4.29 3.35 -11.75
CA GLU A 122 -3.98 3.35 -13.19
C GLU A 122 -5.09 4.07 -13.98
N GLN A 123 -6.36 3.85 -13.63
CA GLN A 123 -7.51 4.53 -14.25
C GLN A 123 -7.48 6.05 -14.01
N LEU A 124 -6.93 6.53 -12.90
CA LEU A 124 -6.70 7.96 -12.69
C LEU A 124 -5.76 8.57 -13.76
N HIS A 125 -4.83 7.81 -14.31
CA HIS A 125 -4.00 8.25 -15.44
C HIS A 125 -4.76 8.21 -16.77
N VAL A 126 -5.70 7.27 -16.94
CA VAL A 126 -6.63 7.24 -18.07
C VAL A 126 -7.54 8.48 -18.05
N ILE A 127 -7.99 8.91 -16.88
CA ILE A 127 -8.71 10.19 -16.72
C ILE A 127 -7.85 11.36 -17.20
N ILE A 128 -6.56 11.44 -16.87
CA ILE A 128 -5.66 12.47 -17.41
C ILE A 128 -5.59 12.40 -18.94
N LYS A 129 -5.50 11.19 -19.51
CA LYS A 129 -5.49 10.98 -20.96
C LYS A 129 -6.75 11.50 -21.65
N CYS A 130 -7.91 11.49 -20.98
CA CYS A 130 -9.15 12.06 -21.50
C CYS A 130 -9.06 13.57 -21.78
N PHE A 131 -8.13 14.29 -21.16
CA PHE A 131 -7.90 15.73 -21.39
C PHE A 131 -6.77 16.01 -22.39
N SER A 132 -6.32 15.01 -23.14
CA SER A 132 -5.23 15.12 -24.10
C SER A 132 -5.67 14.57 -25.46
N ALA A 133 -5.55 15.40 -26.51
CA ALA A 133 -5.87 14.99 -27.87
C ALA A 133 -4.98 13.80 -28.32
N PRO A 134 -5.55 12.77 -28.96
CA PRO A 134 -4.78 11.70 -29.58
C PRO A 134 -4.02 12.20 -30.81
N ASP A 135 -2.94 11.52 -31.17
CA ASP A 135 -2.19 11.65 -32.41
C ASP A 135 -2.06 10.29 -33.12
N ALA A 136 -1.49 10.29 -34.33
CA ALA A 136 -1.34 9.08 -35.15
C ALA A 136 -0.46 7.97 -34.52
N ASP A 137 0.35 8.29 -33.50
CA ASP A 137 1.26 7.37 -32.83
C ASP A 137 0.84 7.04 -31.38
N SER A 138 -0.27 7.63 -30.91
CA SER A 138 -0.74 7.54 -29.52
C SER A 138 -1.13 6.14 -29.10
N GLU A 139 -1.47 5.30 -30.08
CA GLU A 139 -1.83 3.89 -29.88
C GLU A 139 -0.60 2.99 -29.75
N LYS A 140 0.58 3.44 -30.19
CA LYS A 140 1.81 2.64 -30.21
C LYS A 140 2.65 2.81 -28.95
N VAL A 141 2.31 3.77 -28.10
CA VAL A 141 3.07 4.12 -26.89
C VAL A 141 2.34 3.71 -25.62
N THR A 142 3.10 3.52 -24.54
CA THR A 142 2.50 3.24 -23.22
C THR A 142 1.73 4.47 -22.71
N LEU A 143 0.74 4.25 -21.82
CA LEU A 143 -0.03 5.34 -21.22
C LEU A 143 0.86 6.42 -20.58
N HIS A 144 1.89 6.01 -19.83
CA HIS A 144 2.79 6.96 -19.19
C HIS A 144 3.66 7.72 -20.19
N ASP A 145 4.12 7.10 -21.27
CA ASP A 145 4.94 7.78 -22.28
C ASP A 145 4.11 8.74 -23.14
N PHE A 146 2.86 8.38 -23.42
CA PHE A 146 1.87 9.30 -23.97
C PHE A 146 1.71 10.53 -23.07
N LEU A 147 1.46 10.32 -21.77
CA LEU A 147 1.23 11.40 -20.82
C LEU A 147 2.45 12.31 -20.59
N LYS A 148 3.66 11.75 -20.55
CA LYS A 148 4.90 12.54 -20.48
C LYS A 148 5.07 13.47 -21.68
N THR A 149 4.57 13.06 -22.85
CA THR A 149 4.71 13.83 -24.09
C THR A 149 3.60 14.88 -24.23
N ARG A 150 2.36 14.49 -23.89
CA ARG A 150 1.16 15.30 -24.18
C ARG A 150 0.68 16.15 -23.01
N SER A 151 0.84 15.66 -21.78
CA SER A 151 0.42 16.35 -20.56
C SER A 151 1.50 16.29 -19.47
N PRO A 152 2.76 16.67 -19.75
CA PRO A 152 3.89 16.50 -18.83
C PRO A 152 3.65 17.16 -17.48
N HIS A 153 3.09 18.36 -17.47
CA HIS A 153 2.87 19.12 -16.23
C HIS A 153 1.81 18.47 -15.33
N VAL A 154 0.67 18.07 -15.90
CA VAL A 154 -0.41 17.41 -15.16
C VAL A 154 0.05 16.05 -14.65
N HIS A 155 0.64 15.25 -15.54
CA HIS A 155 1.13 13.91 -15.22
C HIS A 155 2.19 13.94 -14.12
N GLN A 156 3.19 14.83 -14.25
CA GLN A 156 4.26 14.93 -13.27
C GLN A 156 3.76 15.51 -11.93
N ALA A 157 2.84 16.48 -11.94
CA ALA A 157 2.25 17.03 -10.73
C ALA A 157 1.47 15.95 -9.95
N PHE A 158 0.66 15.15 -10.64
CA PHE A 158 -0.05 14.04 -10.02
C PHE A 158 0.95 12.99 -9.49
N LEU A 159 1.79 12.43 -10.38
CA LEU A 159 2.71 11.35 -10.07
C LEU A 159 3.65 11.69 -8.90
N SER A 160 4.26 12.87 -8.90
CA SER A 160 5.19 13.29 -7.83
C SER A 160 4.53 13.39 -6.46
N SER A 161 3.22 13.65 -6.42
CA SER A 161 2.47 13.83 -5.17
C SER A 161 1.83 12.53 -4.64
N THR A 162 1.74 11.48 -5.45
CA THR A 162 1.00 10.24 -5.12
C THR A 162 1.85 8.97 -5.18
N LYS A 163 2.96 8.96 -5.92
CA LYS A 163 3.77 7.75 -6.17
C LYS A 163 4.14 6.99 -4.89
N ALA A 164 4.64 7.68 -3.87
CA ALA A 164 5.07 7.04 -2.62
C ALA A 164 3.91 6.35 -1.87
N HIS A 165 2.69 6.86 -2.01
CA HIS A 165 1.50 6.25 -1.43
C HIS A 165 1.03 5.07 -2.28
N HIS A 166 1.01 5.21 -3.61
CA HIS A 166 0.65 4.12 -4.53
C HIS A 166 1.57 2.90 -4.40
N GLU A 167 2.87 3.10 -4.18
CA GLU A 167 3.82 2.00 -3.98
C GLU A 167 3.41 1.04 -2.86
N GLN A 168 2.71 1.52 -1.83
CA GLN A 168 2.23 0.73 -0.69
C GLN A 168 1.16 -0.30 -1.11
N VAL A 169 0.45 -0.09 -2.22
CA VAL A 169 -0.53 -1.03 -2.79
C VAL A 169 0.02 -1.73 -4.03
N ARG A 170 0.80 -1.02 -4.85
CA ARG A 170 1.40 -1.55 -6.08
C ARG A 170 2.33 -2.74 -5.81
N ILE A 171 3.15 -2.67 -4.76
CA ILE A 171 4.09 -3.74 -4.39
C ILE A 171 3.34 -5.04 -4.03
N PRO A 172 2.39 -5.04 -3.08
CA PRO A 172 1.61 -6.26 -2.78
C PRO A 172 0.74 -6.71 -3.97
N ALA A 173 0.12 -5.80 -4.73
CA ALA A 173 -0.67 -6.15 -5.91
C ALA A 173 0.18 -6.90 -6.96
N ASN A 174 1.40 -6.42 -7.23
CA ASN A 174 2.33 -7.08 -8.16
C ASN A 174 2.80 -8.43 -7.65
N ALA A 175 3.08 -8.55 -6.35
CA ALA A 175 3.43 -9.85 -5.75
C ALA A 175 2.29 -10.86 -5.94
N LEU A 176 1.05 -10.46 -5.64
CA LEU A 176 -0.15 -11.29 -5.81
C LEU A 176 -0.46 -11.63 -7.27
N LYS A 177 -0.12 -10.75 -8.23
CA LYS A 177 -0.36 -10.96 -9.67
C LYS A 177 0.67 -11.85 -10.35
N HIS A 178 1.95 -11.66 -10.04
CA HIS A 178 3.04 -12.23 -10.85
C HIS A 178 3.84 -13.32 -10.13
N ARG A 179 3.67 -13.50 -8.83
CA ARG A 179 4.37 -14.52 -8.04
C ARG A 179 3.37 -15.55 -7.58
N ALA A 180 3.85 -16.73 -7.19
CA ALA A 180 3.06 -17.70 -6.43
C ALA A 180 2.79 -17.20 -4.99
N ALA A 181 2.43 -15.92 -4.85
CA ALA A 181 2.12 -15.27 -3.60
C ALA A 181 0.65 -15.47 -3.25
N ARG A 182 0.35 -15.54 -1.97
CA ARG A 182 -1.02 -15.59 -1.44
C ARG A 182 -1.08 -14.74 -0.18
N LEU A 183 -2.27 -14.31 0.22
CA LEU A 183 -2.45 -13.81 1.57
C LEU A 183 -2.48 -14.98 2.57
N ALA A 184 -1.96 -14.72 3.77
CA ALA A 184 -2.07 -15.60 4.92
C ALA A 184 -2.51 -14.80 6.14
N PRO A 185 -3.42 -15.34 6.98
CA PRO A 185 -3.95 -14.61 8.12
C PRO A 185 -2.96 -14.65 9.29
N ILE A 186 -3.00 -13.59 10.09
CA ILE A 186 -2.26 -13.48 11.34
C ILE A 186 -3.06 -12.66 12.34
N SER A 187 -2.92 -12.97 13.63
CA SER A 187 -3.44 -12.14 14.71
C SER A 187 -2.42 -11.97 15.81
N ILE A 188 -2.48 -10.81 16.48
CA ILE A 188 -1.57 -10.42 17.55
C ILE A 188 -2.40 -9.89 18.70
N ALA A 189 -2.17 -10.39 19.91
CA ALA A 189 -2.61 -9.68 21.11
C ALA A 189 -1.62 -8.56 21.39
N ASN A 190 -2.04 -7.31 21.23
CA ASN A 190 -1.16 -6.15 21.36
C ASN A 190 -0.83 -5.83 22.84
N HIS A 191 -0.11 -4.73 23.07
CA HIS A 191 0.31 -4.28 24.40
C HIS A 191 -0.84 -3.96 25.37
N ASN A 192 -2.04 -3.73 24.84
CA ASN A 192 -3.25 -3.50 25.62
C ASN A 192 -4.10 -4.78 25.80
N GLY A 193 -3.59 -5.94 25.37
CA GLY A 193 -4.34 -7.20 25.36
C GLY A 193 -5.45 -7.25 24.32
N VAL A 194 -5.48 -6.28 23.38
CA VAL A 194 -6.46 -6.26 22.30
C VAL A 194 -5.99 -7.20 21.19
N LEU A 195 -6.87 -8.12 20.78
CA LEU A 195 -6.63 -8.96 19.61
C LEU A 195 -6.76 -8.12 18.34
N VAL A 196 -5.67 -7.96 17.61
CA VAL A 196 -5.61 -7.29 16.32
C VAL A 196 -5.43 -8.36 15.25
N THR A 197 -6.33 -8.38 14.27
CA THR A 197 -6.26 -9.30 13.12
C THR A 197 -5.63 -8.61 11.91
N GLY A 198 -5.03 -9.41 11.05
CA GLY A 198 -4.34 -8.93 9.88
C GLY A 198 -3.95 -10.04 8.92
N PHE A 199 -3.09 -9.69 7.99
CA PHE A 199 -2.63 -10.59 6.96
C PHE A 199 -1.20 -10.26 6.53
N TYR A 200 -0.52 -11.22 5.92
CA TYR A 200 0.74 -11.00 5.25
C TYR A 200 0.73 -11.67 3.87
N VAL A 201 1.33 -11.00 2.88
CA VAL A 201 1.67 -11.63 1.60
C VAL A 201 2.74 -12.69 1.85
N ARG A 202 2.39 -13.96 1.68
CA ARG A 202 3.31 -15.10 1.74
C ARG A 202 3.77 -15.49 0.35
N THR A 203 5.06 -15.79 0.19
CA THR A 203 5.64 -16.40 -1.01
C THR A 203 6.41 -17.65 -0.66
N MET A 204 6.74 -18.44 -1.68
CA MET A 204 7.75 -19.49 -1.57
C MET A 204 9.13 -18.83 -1.55
N THR A 205 9.82 -18.97 -0.43
CA THR A 205 11.13 -18.41 -0.15
C THR A 205 12.16 -19.54 -0.08
N GLY A 206 13.03 -19.67 -1.07
CA GLY A 206 14.21 -20.55 -1.02
C GLY A 206 14.07 -21.94 -1.67
N PRO A 207 15.16 -22.73 -1.69
CA PRO A 207 15.28 -23.99 -2.44
C PRO A 207 14.49 -25.18 -1.84
N GLU A 208 13.91 -25.01 -0.65
CA GLU A 208 13.21 -26.05 0.13
C GLU A 208 11.70 -25.75 0.25
N ASP A 209 11.11 -24.99 -0.68
CA ASP A 209 9.69 -24.62 -0.68
C ASP A 209 9.18 -23.95 0.61
N GLN A 210 10.08 -23.31 1.38
CA GLN A 210 9.69 -22.65 2.63
C GLN A 210 8.70 -21.53 2.34
N ARG A 211 7.63 -21.43 3.12
CA ARG A 211 6.62 -20.37 2.96
C ARG A 211 6.82 -19.30 4.03
N GLY A 212 6.95 -18.05 3.61
CA GLY A 212 7.26 -16.91 4.47
C GLY A 212 6.74 -15.59 3.95
N PRO A 213 6.82 -14.51 4.76
CA PRO A 213 6.51 -13.16 4.31
C PRO A 213 7.38 -12.76 3.12
N ASP A 214 6.78 -12.27 2.04
CA ASP A 214 7.52 -11.78 0.87
C ASP A 214 8.43 -10.61 1.30
N PRO A 215 9.77 -10.72 1.19
CA PRO A 215 10.71 -9.71 1.67
C PRO A 215 10.66 -8.39 0.90
N GLN A 216 10.03 -8.36 -0.28
CA GLN A 216 9.80 -7.12 -1.01
C GLN A 216 8.53 -6.39 -0.55
N VAL A 217 7.56 -7.13 0.00
CA VAL A 217 6.33 -6.56 0.56
C VAL A 217 6.53 -6.18 2.02
N HIS A 218 7.21 -7.04 2.79
CA HIS A 218 7.38 -6.91 4.24
C HIS A 218 8.81 -6.53 4.58
N ALA A 219 9.01 -5.25 4.87
CA ALA A 219 10.26 -4.74 5.41
C ALA A 219 10.58 -5.43 6.75
N ARG A 220 11.87 -5.46 7.13
CA ARG A 220 12.24 -5.93 8.46
C ARG A 220 12.00 -4.84 9.49
N TYR A 221 11.18 -5.13 10.48
CA TYR A 221 11.05 -4.30 11.67
C TYR A 221 12.22 -4.58 12.61
N ARG A 222 12.88 -3.51 13.08
CA ARG A 222 14.08 -3.58 13.95
C ARG A 222 15.20 -4.49 13.41
N GLY A 223 15.30 -4.61 12.08
CA GLY A 223 16.28 -5.44 11.39
C GLY A 223 16.13 -6.95 11.58
N THR A 224 15.15 -7.39 12.37
CA THR A 224 15.10 -8.76 12.93
C THR A 224 13.82 -9.49 12.55
N VAL A 225 12.65 -8.84 12.64
CA VAL A 225 11.36 -9.50 12.42
C VAL A 225 10.70 -9.07 11.12
N HIS A 226 10.05 -10.02 10.47
CA HIS A 226 9.14 -9.71 9.36
C HIS A 226 7.87 -9.04 9.88
N THR A 227 7.33 -8.12 9.08
CA THR A 227 6.06 -7.43 9.35
C THR A 227 4.87 -8.15 8.72
N ALA A 228 3.68 -7.69 9.06
CA ALA A 228 2.42 -7.98 8.41
C ALA A 228 1.58 -6.70 8.37
N PHE A 229 0.36 -6.76 7.84
CA PHE A 229 -0.57 -5.64 7.84
C PHE A 229 -1.74 -5.93 8.78
N SER A 230 -2.04 -5.03 9.72
CA SER A 230 -3.32 -5.10 10.42
C SER A 230 -4.44 -4.62 9.50
N TYR A 231 -5.62 -5.22 9.61
CA TYR A 231 -6.76 -4.80 8.80
C TYR A 231 -7.15 -3.34 9.07
N ASN A 232 -7.12 -2.93 10.34
CA ASN A 232 -7.45 -1.57 10.74
C ASN A 232 -6.53 -0.56 10.07
N HIS A 233 -5.21 -0.79 10.14
CA HIS A 233 -4.24 0.09 9.52
C HIS A 233 -4.41 0.11 8.00
N PHE A 234 -4.52 -1.06 7.38
CA PHE A 234 -4.68 -1.23 5.94
C PHE A 234 -5.90 -0.48 5.39
N LEU A 235 -7.06 -0.66 6.01
CA LEU A 235 -8.31 -0.02 5.58
C LEU A 235 -8.27 1.51 5.79
N LEU A 236 -7.82 1.99 6.95
CA LEU A 236 -7.67 3.43 7.19
C LEU A 236 -6.70 4.06 6.19
N ARG A 237 -5.59 3.38 5.89
CA ARG A 237 -4.62 3.81 4.88
C ARG A 237 -5.27 3.88 3.48
N ILE A 238 -6.03 2.86 3.05
CA ILE A 238 -6.76 2.90 1.78
C ILE A 238 -7.69 4.11 1.71
N ALA A 239 -8.53 4.32 2.72
CA ALA A 239 -9.44 5.46 2.74
C ALA A 239 -8.70 6.81 2.61
N GLY A 240 -7.56 6.95 3.31
CA GLY A 240 -6.66 8.09 3.18
C GLY A 240 -6.07 8.27 1.79
N MET A 241 -5.57 7.18 1.18
CA MET A 241 -4.99 7.19 -0.15
C MET A 241 -6.00 7.57 -1.22
N LEU A 242 -7.22 7.00 -1.19
CA LEU A 242 -8.28 7.35 -2.13
C LEU A 242 -8.55 8.85 -2.10
N TYR A 243 -8.76 9.40 -0.90
CA TYR A 243 -9.00 10.83 -0.75
C TYR A 243 -7.84 11.68 -1.26
N LEU A 244 -6.60 11.30 -0.93
CA LEU A 244 -5.40 11.97 -1.42
C LEU A 244 -5.34 11.96 -2.95
N PHE A 245 -5.52 10.80 -3.57
CA PHE A 245 -5.44 10.67 -5.02
C PHE A 245 -6.46 11.57 -5.72
N LEU A 246 -7.70 11.62 -5.23
CA LEU A 246 -8.73 12.49 -5.79
C LEU A 246 -8.40 13.98 -5.61
N ASP A 247 -7.93 14.43 -4.43
CA ASP A 247 -7.52 15.83 -4.21
C ASP A 247 -6.30 16.21 -5.07
N LYS A 248 -5.34 15.30 -5.26
CA LYS A 248 -4.16 15.57 -6.08
C LYS A 248 -4.47 15.58 -7.56
N LEU A 249 -5.34 14.68 -8.03
CA LEU A 249 -5.78 14.68 -9.41
C LEU A 249 -6.59 15.94 -9.73
N ASP A 250 -7.50 16.35 -8.84
CA ASP A 250 -8.27 17.60 -8.98
C ASP A 250 -7.33 18.79 -9.17
N ARG A 251 -6.34 18.95 -8.29
CA ARG A 251 -5.37 20.04 -8.37
C ARG A 251 -4.47 19.97 -9.61
N ALA A 252 -4.17 18.78 -10.09
CA ALA A 252 -3.34 18.60 -11.27
C ALA A 252 -4.10 18.98 -12.55
N LEU A 253 -5.38 18.60 -12.65
CA LEU A 253 -6.23 18.88 -13.82
C LEU A 253 -6.83 20.28 -13.80
N PHE A 254 -7.27 20.76 -12.65
CA PHE A 254 -8.07 21.97 -12.51
C PHE A 254 -7.35 23.02 -11.66
N LYS A 255 -6.97 24.13 -12.29
CA LYS A 255 -6.27 25.26 -11.63
C LYS A 255 -7.16 26.00 -10.62
N GLN A 256 -8.47 26.02 -10.85
CA GLN A 256 -9.47 26.61 -9.96
C GLN A 256 -10.31 25.49 -9.35
N ARG A 257 -10.48 25.51 -8.03
CA ARG A 257 -11.41 24.60 -7.37
C ARG A 257 -12.82 24.96 -7.78
N SER A 258 -13.60 23.97 -8.20
CA SER A 258 -15.02 24.22 -8.47
C SER A 258 -15.69 24.78 -7.21
N PRO A 259 -16.43 25.89 -7.32
CA PRO A 259 -17.26 26.37 -6.23
C PRO A 259 -18.43 25.39 -5.96
N VAL A 260 -18.82 24.64 -7.00
CA VAL A 260 -19.85 23.60 -6.94
C VAL A 260 -19.17 22.29 -6.59
N ARG A 261 -19.75 21.52 -5.68
CA ARG A 261 -19.36 20.12 -5.56
C ARG A 261 -20.55 19.20 -5.55
N VAL A 262 -20.31 18.01 -6.09
CA VAL A 262 -21.33 17.03 -6.46
C VAL A 262 -21.14 15.81 -5.57
N PRO A 263 -22.21 15.25 -4.97
CA PRO A 263 -22.12 14.04 -4.17
C PRO A 263 -21.37 12.94 -4.92
N LEU A 264 -20.52 12.20 -4.19
CA LEU A 264 -19.81 11.04 -4.71
C LEU A 264 -20.06 9.88 -3.74
N PRO A 265 -21.22 9.22 -3.83
CA PRO A 265 -21.67 8.22 -2.87
C PRO A 265 -20.64 7.09 -2.61
N PRO A 266 -19.93 6.55 -3.61
CA PRO A 266 -18.89 5.56 -3.37
C PRO A 266 -17.80 6.01 -2.38
N LEU A 267 -17.28 7.23 -2.54
CA LEU A 267 -16.28 7.78 -1.63
C LEU A 267 -16.86 8.00 -0.23
N GLU A 268 -18.10 8.49 -0.13
CA GLU A 268 -18.77 8.69 1.14
C GLU A 268 -18.92 7.38 1.91
N ARG A 269 -19.33 6.30 1.23
CA ARG A 269 -19.46 4.95 1.82
C ARG A 269 -18.13 4.50 2.45
N VAL A 270 -17.03 4.62 1.70
CA VAL A 270 -15.69 4.28 2.21
C VAL A 270 -15.34 5.11 3.45
N LEU A 271 -15.51 6.43 3.36
CA LEU A 271 -15.12 7.33 4.45
C LEU A 271 -15.97 7.14 5.72
N ARG A 272 -17.27 6.89 5.58
CA ARG A 272 -18.15 6.57 6.72
C ARG A 272 -17.72 5.26 7.36
N LYS A 273 -17.54 4.21 6.57
CA LYS A 273 -17.10 2.91 7.09
C LYS A 273 -15.75 2.98 7.77
N ALA A 274 -14.80 3.71 7.17
CA ALA A 274 -13.49 3.93 7.75
C ALA A 274 -13.53 4.72 9.06
N SER A 275 -14.54 5.58 9.29
CA SER A 275 -14.70 6.32 10.54
C SER A 275 -15.11 5.45 11.74
N GLU A 276 -15.59 4.24 11.49
CA GLU A 276 -15.97 3.25 12.51
C GLU A 276 -14.78 2.39 12.97
N ILE A 277 -13.68 2.40 12.22
CA ILE A 277 -12.51 1.55 12.45
C ILE A 277 -11.70 2.07 13.65
N ARG A 278 -11.39 1.17 14.58
CA ARG A 278 -10.54 1.48 15.74
C ARG A 278 -9.08 1.57 15.34
N ALA A 279 -8.36 2.54 15.90
CA ALA A 279 -6.93 2.73 15.67
C ALA A 279 -6.06 1.80 16.52
N GLU A 280 -6.25 0.49 16.36
CA GLU A 280 -5.46 -0.58 17.01
C GLU A 280 -4.69 -1.33 15.91
N PHE A 281 -3.36 -1.28 15.98
CA PHE A 281 -2.46 -1.71 14.89
C PHE A 281 -1.40 -2.70 15.34
N PHE A 282 -0.64 -3.24 14.39
CA PHE A 282 0.60 -3.98 14.67
C PHE A 282 1.74 -3.02 15.10
N PRO A 283 2.78 -3.51 15.79
CA PRO A 283 3.77 -2.64 16.43
C PRO A 283 4.46 -1.64 15.50
N ASP A 284 4.88 -2.08 14.32
CA ASP A 284 5.59 -1.26 13.34
C ASP A 284 4.69 -0.23 12.64
N GLU A 285 3.38 -0.42 12.70
CA GLU A 285 2.40 0.43 12.03
C GLU A 285 2.16 1.75 12.78
N TYR A 286 2.50 1.83 14.08
CA TYR A 286 2.40 3.07 14.86
C TYR A 286 3.40 4.15 14.40
N ASP A 287 4.48 3.76 13.72
CA ASP A 287 5.46 4.67 13.12
C ASP A 287 5.16 4.96 11.63
N GLN A 288 4.03 4.47 11.11
CA GLN A 288 3.65 4.62 9.72
C GLN A 288 2.45 5.55 9.57
N ALA A 289 2.36 6.25 8.44
CA ALA A 289 1.24 7.11 8.16
C ALA A 289 -0.05 6.29 7.92
N THR A 290 -1.13 6.76 8.54
CA THR A 290 -2.51 6.28 8.36
C THR A 290 -3.46 7.46 8.25
N ALA A 291 -4.75 7.19 7.99
CA ALA A 291 -5.79 8.21 8.03
C ALA A 291 -6.44 8.28 9.40
N ARG A 292 -6.72 9.50 9.85
CA ARG A 292 -7.65 9.74 10.95
C ARG A 292 -8.95 10.29 10.38
N ILE A 293 -10.02 9.53 10.54
CA ILE A 293 -11.33 9.86 9.98
C ILE A 293 -12.32 9.97 11.13
N SER A 294 -13.17 10.99 11.08
CA SER A 294 -14.29 11.16 12.02
C SER A 294 -15.52 11.57 11.24
N ALA A 295 -16.66 10.95 11.54
CA ALA A 295 -17.93 11.27 10.93
C ALA A 295 -18.89 11.81 12.00
N THR A 296 -19.64 12.84 11.61
CA THR A 296 -20.76 13.43 12.35
C THR A 296 -21.94 13.56 11.39
N GLU A 297 -23.13 13.90 11.88
CA GLU A 297 -24.28 14.16 11.01
C GLU A 297 -23.94 15.24 9.97
N GLY A 298 -23.89 14.84 8.69
CA GLY A 298 -23.62 15.72 7.55
C GLY A 298 -22.15 16.14 7.32
N ARG A 299 -21.18 15.68 8.11
CA ARG A 299 -19.75 16.03 7.93
C ARG A 299 -18.81 14.87 8.24
N ILE A 300 -17.77 14.74 7.43
CA ILE A 300 -16.66 13.80 7.61
C ILE A 300 -15.36 14.61 7.61
N SER A 301 -14.59 14.56 8.70
CA SER A 301 -13.23 15.12 8.74
C SER A 301 -12.23 14.00 8.48
N ILE A 302 -11.29 14.27 7.58
CA ILE A 302 -10.17 13.36 7.27
C ILE A 302 -8.84 14.12 7.41
N ARG A 303 -7.89 13.48 8.07
CA ARG A 303 -6.49 13.91 8.15
C ARG A 303 -5.62 12.80 7.60
N TYR A 304 -4.89 13.08 6.52
CA TYR A 304 -3.96 12.14 5.90
C TYR A 304 -2.86 12.92 5.15
N PRO A 305 -1.58 12.49 5.22
CA PRO A 305 -1.05 11.46 6.11
C PRO A 305 -1.01 11.92 7.58
N GLN A 306 -1.25 11.01 8.53
CA GLN A 306 -1.11 11.27 9.96
C GLN A 306 -0.49 10.06 10.66
N LEU A 307 0.45 10.29 11.58
CA LEU A 307 0.94 9.22 12.46
C LEU A 307 -0.12 8.86 13.51
N PRO A 308 -0.33 7.57 13.80
CA PRO A 308 -1.12 7.10 14.93
C PRO A 308 -0.72 7.80 16.23
N ARG A 309 -1.72 8.10 17.07
CA ARG A 309 -1.45 8.70 18.38
C ARG A 309 -1.19 7.59 19.40
N ILE A 310 0.05 7.50 19.86
CA ILE A 310 0.44 6.65 21.00
C ILE A 310 0.12 7.41 22.30
N ARG A 311 -0.56 6.77 23.26
CA ARG A 311 -0.84 7.39 24.57
C ARG A 311 0.42 7.40 25.44
N PRO A 312 0.56 8.35 26.37
CA PRO A 312 1.67 8.34 27.32
C PRO A 312 1.74 7.01 28.08
N GLY A 313 2.89 6.33 28.03
CA GLY A 313 3.12 5.05 28.71
C GLY A 313 2.81 3.80 27.88
N GLU A 314 2.21 3.93 26.69
CA GLU A 314 2.05 2.80 25.77
C GLU A 314 3.40 2.42 25.14
N VAL A 315 3.65 1.11 25.05
CA VAL A 315 4.83 0.53 24.41
C VAL A 315 4.33 -0.42 23.32
N PRO A 316 4.09 0.07 22.08
CA PRO A 316 3.51 -0.70 20.99
C PRO A 316 4.19 -2.05 20.70
N ASP A 317 5.49 -2.14 20.99
CA ASP A 317 6.31 -3.34 20.79
C ASP A 317 6.02 -4.50 21.73
N HIS A 318 5.42 -4.23 22.88
CA HIS A 318 5.14 -5.26 23.85
C HIS A 318 3.90 -6.05 23.42
N ILE A 319 4.08 -7.05 22.57
CA ILE A 319 2.98 -7.94 22.17
C ILE A 319 2.86 -9.14 23.11
N MET A 320 1.63 -9.54 23.42
CA MET A 320 1.36 -10.62 24.37
C MET A 320 1.39 -12.00 23.71
N SER A 321 0.91 -12.10 22.46
CA SER A 321 0.92 -13.36 21.70
C SER A 321 0.83 -13.09 20.20
N VAL A 322 1.27 -14.08 19.41
CA VAL A 322 1.13 -14.12 17.95
C VAL A 322 0.50 -15.44 17.59
N ASN A 323 -0.58 -15.40 16.81
CA ASN A 323 -1.24 -16.57 16.25
C ASN A 323 -1.25 -16.44 14.72
N ALA A 324 -0.81 -17.48 14.01
CA ALA A 324 -0.83 -17.52 12.54
C ALA A 324 -1.25 -18.91 12.07
N GLN A 325 -2.06 -18.97 11.00
CA GLN A 325 -2.39 -20.25 10.38
C GLN A 325 -1.19 -20.79 9.60
N ILE A 326 -0.51 -21.75 10.22
CA ILE A 326 0.42 -22.64 9.55
C ILE A 326 -0.43 -23.66 8.80
N GLY A 327 -0.64 -23.43 7.51
CA GLY A 327 -1.32 -24.40 6.64
C GLY A 327 -0.44 -25.65 6.48
N ASN A 328 -0.54 -26.60 7.41
CA ASN A 328 -0.08 -27.99 7.30
C ASN A 328 -0.65 -28.82 8.47
N VAL A 329 -1.92 -29.18 8.40
CA VAL A 329 -2.50 -30.23 9.26
C VAL A 329 -1.84 -31.55 8.85
N GLY A 330 -0.98 -32.12 9.71
CA GLY A 330 -0.52 -33.51 9.60
C GLY A 330 0.91 -33.77 9.09
N ARG A 331 1.78 -32.76 8.89
CA ARG A 331 3.22 -33.00 8.66
C ARG A 331 4.06 -32.60 9.88
N PRO A 332 5.01 -33.44 10.33
CA PRO A 332 5.88 -33.09 11.45
C PRO A 332 6.63 -31.79 11.16
N VAL A 333 6.53 -30.86 12.10
CA VAL A 333 6.94 -29.44 12.03
C VAL A 333 8.47 -29.27 12.16
N SER A 334 9.26 -30.32 11.92
CA SER A 334 10.71 -30.23 12.03
C SER A 334 11.26 -29.50 10.81
N GLN A 335 11.58 -28.21 11.00
CA GLN A 335 12.37 -27.33 10.13
C GLN A 335 11.65 -26.46 9.08
N VAL A 336 10.33 -26.51 8.96
CA VAL A 336 9.61 -25.74 7.93
C VAL A 336 8.85 -24.57 8.55
N HIS A 337 9.45 -23.37 8.65
CA HIS A 337 8.77 -22.05 8.52
C HIS A 337 9.82 -20.95 8.44
N ALA A 338 9.74 -20.08 7.42
CA ALA A 338 10.29 -18.74 7.56
C ALA A 338 9.61 -18.07 8.77
N LEU A 339 10.38 -17.34 9.57
CA LEU A 339 9.93 -16.73 10.83
C LEU A 339 8.58 -16.03 10.64
N LEU A 340 7.55 -16.52 11.34
CA LEU A 340 6.24 -15.89 11.37
C LEU A 340 6.41 -14.41 11.78
N PRO A 341 5.65 -13.48 11.15
CA PRO A 341 5.74 -12.08 11.51
C PRO A 341 5.61 -11.88 13.02
N TYR A 342 6.45 -11.02 13.57
CA TYR A 342 6.49 -10.65 15.00
C TYR A 342 6.71 -11.78 16.03
N LEU A 343 6.85 -13.04 15.62
CA LEU A 343 6.98 -14.17 16.56
C LEU A 343 8.17 -14.00 17.51
N GLN A 344 9.26 -13.39 17.08
CA GLN A 344 10.42 -13.16 17.95
C GLN A 344 10.18 -12.08 19.01
N LEU A 345 9.14 -11.25 18.86
CA LEU A 345 8.77 -10.22 19.85
C LEU A 345 7.97 -10.79 21.04
N THR A 346 7.47 -12.03 20.96
CA THR A 346 6.75 -12.67 22.07
C THR A 346 7.67 -13.26 23.15
N ARG A 347 8.96 -13.43 22.85
CA ARG A 347 9.95 -13.97 23.78
C ARG A 347 10.41 -12.86 24.75
N ARG A 348 9.73 -12.73 25.89
CA ARG A 348 10.20 -11.92 27.02
C ARG A 348 11.62 -12.36 27.43
N GLY A 349 12.58 -11.45 27.42
CA GLY A 349 13.84 -11.61 28.17
C GLY A 349 15.14 -11.52 27.38
N GLU A 350 15.12 -11.73 26.06
CA GLU A 350 16.28 -11.47 25.21
C GLU A 350 16.00 -10.22 24.37
N VAL A 351 16.22 -9.06 24.98
CA VAL A 351 16.65 -7.91 24.18
C VAL A 351 17.93 -8.37 23.50
N LEU A 352 17.87 -8.75 22.23
CA LEU A 352 19.06 -8.97 21.42
C LEU A 352 19.99 -7.77 21.67
N PRO A 353 21.24 -7.97 22.11
CA PRO A 353 22.16 -6.88 22.40
C PRO A 353 22.23 -5.96 21.18
N GLY A 354 21.78 -4.70 21.31
CA GLY A 354 21.74 -3.72 20.22
C GLY A 354 20.37 -3.05 19.96
N LEU A 355 19.31 -3.42 20.68
CA LEU A 355 17.94 -2.88 20.45
C LEU A 355 17.54 -1.66 21.32
N LEU A 356 18.45 -1.09 22.10
CA LEU A 356 18.20 0.20 22.75
C LEU A 356 18.84 1.32 21.92
N PRO A 357 18.07 2.33 21.46
CA PRO A 357 18.69 3.57 21.04
C PRO A 357 19.44 4.14 22.24
N VAL A 358 20.74 4.43 22.06
CA VAL A 358 21.50 5.23 23.02
C VAL A 358 20.66 6.48 23.28
N PRO A 359 20.28 6.79 24.54
CA PRO A 359 19.51 7.98 24.82
C PRO A 359 20.35 9.17 24.35
N ARG A 360 19.92 9.81 23.25
CA ARG A 360 20.45 11.10 22.83
C ARG A 360 20.18 12.05 24.00
N ARG A 361 21.22 12.33 24.79
CA ARG A 361 21.22 13.43 25.75
C ARG A 361 20.76 14.66 24.97
N ARG A 362 19.57 15.17 25.29
CA ARG A 362 19.19 16.51 24.85
C ARG A 362 20.31 17.45 25.33
N PRO A 363 20.84 18.34 24.48
CA PRO A 363 21.65 19.43 25.00
C PRO A 363 20.79 20.18 26.01
N ARG A 364 21.33 20.35 27.22
CA ARG A 364 20.70 21.21 28.24
C ARG A 364 20.70 22.66 27.71
N PRO A 365 19.66 23.44 28.08
CA PRO A 365 19.55 24.84 27.67
C PRO A 365 20.77 25.67 28.07
#